data_AF-A0A7W1GQ63-F1
#
_entry.id   AF-A0A7W1GQ63-F1
#
_cell.length_a   1.000
_cell.length_b   1.000
_cell.length_c   1.000
_cell.angle_alpha   90.00
_cell.angle_beta   90.00
_cell.angle_gamma   90.00
#
_symmetry.space_group_name_H-M   'P 1'
#
loop_
_entity.id
_entity.type
_entity.pdbx_description
1 polymer ?
#
loop_
_entity_poly.entity_id
_entity_poly.type
_entity_poly.pdbx_seq_one_letter_code
_entity_poly.pdbx_strand_id
1 'polypeptide(L)'
;MSPAALRLDAVRSRLGAAIFARVAGSDGAATRARVHLTPGPRWFDEDAAIRRVHGDAAMFVGGLRALLLQSLHPLAMAAVAGHSGFRGDPWGRLQRTSTFLAFTTFGTV
;
A
#
# COMPACT_ATOMS: atom_id res chain seq x y z
N MET A 1 -18.39 -25.98 5.90
CA MET A 1 -17.85 -25.14 4.79
C MET A 1 -17.38 -26.08 3.68
N SER A 2 -17.75 -25.83 2.41
CA SER A 2 -17.46 -26.76 1.30
C SER A 2 -15.93 -26.86 1.03
N PRO A 3 -15.39 -28.04 0.62
CA PRO A 3 -13.98 -28.21 0.27
C PRO A 3 -13.48 -27.20 -0.78
N ALA A 4 -14.36 -26.77 -1.69
CA ALA A 4 -14.04 -25.75 -2.69
C ALA A 4 -13.84 -24.35 -2.06
N ALA A 5 -14.63 -23.98 -1.05
CA ALA A 5 -14.50 -22.71 -0.34
C ALA A 5 -13.17 -22.64 0.42
N LEU A 6 -12.77 -23.74 1.08
CA LEU A 6 -11.48 -23.85 1.76
C LEU A 6 -10.28 -23.67 0.80
N ARG A 7 -10.38 -24.20 -0.43
CA ARG A 7 -9.35 -24.03 -1.47
C ARG A 7 -9.26 -22.59 -1.96
N LEU A 8 -10.40 -21.93 -2.16
CA LEU A 8 -10.45 -20.52 -2.59
C LEU A 8 -9.86 -19.59 -1.52
N ASP A 9 -10.17 -19.81 -0.24
CA ASP A 9 -9.59 -19.05 0.87
C ASP A 9 -8.08 -19.23 0.98
N ALA A 10 -7.58 -20.45 0.76
CA ALA A 10 -6.15 -20.73 0.73
C ALA A 10 -5.44 -20.01 -0.44
N VAL A 11 -6.04 -20.02 -1.63
CA VAL A 11 -5.51 -19.30 -2.80
C VAL A 11 -5.50 -17.79 -2.55
N ARG A 12 -6.61 -17.24 -2.04
CA ARG A 12 -6.73 -15.81 -1.68
C ARG A 12 -5.64 -15.41 -0.69
N SER A 13 -5.45 -16.21 0.37
CA SER A 13 -4.46 -15.92 1.41
C SER A 13 -3.03 -15.94 0.87
N ARG A 14 -2.72 -16.91 0.01
CA ARG A 14 -1.40 -17.02 -0.63
C ARG A 14 -1.13 -15.86 -1.58
N LEU A 15 -2.11 -15.47 -2.40
CA LEU A 15 -1.99 -14.34 -3.30
C LEU A 15 -1.84 -13.03 -2.52
N GLY A 16 -2.64 -12.84 -1.47
CA GLY A 16 -2.55 -11.69 -0.58
C GLY A 16 -1.17 -11.57 0.06
N ALA A 17 -0.61 -12.67 0.56
CA ALA A 17 0.74 -12.69 1.12
C ALA A 17 1.82 -12.34 0.08
N ALA A 18 1.70 -12.85 -1.14
CA ALA A 18 2.65 -12.55 -2.22
C ALA A 18 2.59 -11.06 -2.64
N ILE A 19 1.38 -10.50 -2.78
CA ILE A 19 1.19 -9.07 -3.07
C ILE A 19 1.75 -8.22 -1.93
N PHE A 20 1.42 -8.58 -0.68
CA PHE A 20 1.91 -7.86 0.50
C PHE A 20 3.44 -7.86 0.55
N ALA A 21 4.10 -9.00 0.36
CA ALA A 21 5.56 -9.08 0.37
C ALA A 21 6.22 -8.19 -0.70
N ARG A 22 5.58 -8.07 -1.87
CA ARG A 22 6.05 -7.23 -2.97
C ARG A 22 5.86 -5.73 -2.67
N VAL A 23 4.69 -5.35 -2.16
CA VAL A 23 4.31 -3.95 -1.89
C VAL A 23 4.94 -3.40 -0.62
N ALA A 24 5.04 -4.22 0.43
CA ALA A 24 5.56 -3.80 1.74
C ALA A 24 7.07 -4.03 1.89
N GLY A 25 7.67 -4.84 1.01
CA GLY A 25 9.10 -5.16 1.05
C GLY A 25 9.48 -6.12 2.18
N SER A 26 10.79 -6.34 2.34
CA SER A 26 11.34 -7.25 3.37
C SER A 26 10.96 -6.83 4.80
N ASP A 27 10.88 -5.52 5.05
CA ASP A 27 10.55 -4.96 6.36
C ASP A 27 9.03 -4.75 6.56
N GLY A 28 8.21 -5.29 5.66
CA GLY A 28 6.77 -5.05 5.62
C GLY A 28 6.06 -5.46 6.91
N ALA A 29 6.41 -6.60 7.49
CA ALA A 29 5.81 -7.09 8.73
C ALA A 29 6.15 -6.18 9.93
N ALA A 30 7.42 -5.80 10.06
CA ALA A 30 7.87 -4.89 11.11
C ALA A 30 7.25 -3.49 10.96
N THR A 31 7.14 -2.99 9.72
CA THR A 31 6.49 -1.72 9.41
C THR A 31 5.00 -1.75 9.75
N ARG A 32 4.29 -2.83 9.37
CA ARG A 32 2.89 -3.02 9.73
C ARG A 32 2.70 -3.02 11.25
N ALA A 33 3.57 -3.71 12.00
CA ALA A 33 3.53 -3.71 13.46
C ALA A 33 3.68 -2.29 14.02
N ARG A 34 4.68 -1.52 13.55
CA ARG A 34 4.88 -0.12 13.97
C ARG A 34 3.67 0.77 13.66
N VAL A 35 3.06 0.63 12.48
CA VAL A 35 1.92 1.45 12.08
C VAL A 35 0.68 1.14 12.94
N HIS A 36 0.33 -0.14 13.11
CA HIS A 36 -0.96 -0.53 13.70
C HIS A 36 -0.90 -0.84 15.21
N LEU A 37 0.25 -1.27 15.73
CA LEU A 37 0.36 -1.77 17.10
C LEU A 37 1.02 -0.77 18.05
N THR A 38 1.68 0.27 17.55
CA THR A 38 2.19 1.35 18.41
C THR A 38 1.01 2.02 19.12
N PRO A 39 1.01 2.11 20.47
CA PRO A 39 -0.03 2.80 21.22
C PRO A 39 0.09 4.32 21.06
N GLY A 40 -1.04 5.02 21.11
CA GLY A 40 -1.08 6.48 21.08
C GLY A 40 -2.22 7.06 20.25
N PRO A 41 -2.41 8.38 20.31
CA PRO A 41 -3.36 9.09 19.45
C PRO A 41 -2.99 8.94 17.97
N ARG A 42 -3.99 9.04 17.09
CA ARG A 42 -3.83 8.91 15.62
C ARG A 42 -4.45 10.11 14.92
N TRP A 43 -4.01 10.39 13.69
CA TRP A 43 -4.53 11.50 12.89
C TRP A 43 -6.03 11.39 12.56
N PHE A 44 -6.53 10.16 12.44
CA PHE A 44 -7.90 9.88 12.00
C PHE A 44 -8.54 8.79 12.87
N ASP A 45 -9.79 9.04 13.30
CA ASP A 45 -10.66 8.09 14.00
C ASP A 45 -10.93 6.85 13.16
N GLU A 46 -11.24 5.72 13.80
CA GLU A 46 -11.35 4.41 13.13
C GLU A 46 -12.36 4.37 11.98
N ASP A 47 -13.45 5.13 12.08
CA ASP A 47 -14.54 5.20 11.10
C ASP A 47 -14.34 6.27 10.02
N ALA A 48 -13.25 7.04 10.09
CA ALA A 48 -12.92 8.08 9.12
C ALA A 48 -12.83 7.52 7.69
N ALA A 49 -13.38 8.26 6.74
CA ALA A 49 -13.45 7.84 5.33
C ALA A 49 -12.09 7.46 4.74
N ILE A 50 -11.02 8.18 5.10
CA ILE A 50 -9.66 7.90 4.61
C ILE A 50 -9.16 6.52 5.05
N ARG A 51 -9.46 6.10 6.29
CA ARG A 51 -9.08 4.78 6.80
C ARG A 51 -9.88 3.68 6.12
N ARG A 52 -11.18 3.92 5.86
CA ARG A 52 -12.03 2.99 5.10
C ARG A 52 -11.49 2.78 3.68
N VAL A 53 -11.18 3.86 2.97
CA VAL A 53 -10.70 3.79 1.58
C VAL A 53 -9.30 3.18 1.50
N HIS A 54 -8.37 3.60 2.36
CA HIS A 54 -6.99 3.06 2.36
C HIS A 54 -6.89 1.65 2.95
N GLY A 55 -7.89 1.19 3.70
CA GLY A 55 -7.97 -0.19 4.21
C GLY A 55 -8.56 -1.18 3.22
N ASP A 56 -9.19 -0.71 2.14
CA ASP A 56 -9.86 -1.54 1.15
C ASP A 56 -8.91 -1.98 0.02
N ALA A 57 -9.11 -3.19 -0.51
CA ALA A 57 -8.36 -3.71 -1.65
C ALA A 57 -8.50 -2.85 -2.92
N ALA A 58 -9.61 -2.12 -3.07
CA ALA A 58 -9.85 -1.17 -4.16
C ALA A 58 -8.79 -0.05 -4.22
N MET A 59 -8.10 0.23 -3.11
CA MET A 59 -6.99 1.19 -3.08
C MET A 59 -5.91 0.87 -4.13
N PHE A 60 -5.62 -0.41 -4.40
CA PHE A 60 -4.64 -0.80 -5.42
C PHE A 60 -5.08 -0.39 -6.82
N VAL A 61 -6.36 -0.57 -7.14
CA VAL A 61 -6.94 -0.15 -8.42
C VAL A 61 -6.89 1.37 -8.55
N GLY A 62 -7.25 2.09 -7.49
CA GLY A 62 -7.16 3.54 -7.42
C GLY A 62 -5.73 4.04 -7.64
N GLY A 63 -4.74 3.43 -6.98
CA GLY A 63 -3.33 3.77 -7.11
C GLY A 63 -2.79 3.54 -8.53
N LEU A 64 -3.10 2.39 -9.14
CA LEU A 64 -2.71 2.12 -10.53
C LEU A 64 -3.33 3.13 -11.50
N ARG A 65 -4.62 3.43 -11.34
CA ARG A 65 -5.30 4.45 -12.15
C ARG A 65 -4.64 5.83 -11.96
N ALA A 66 -4.29 6.20 -10.74
CA ALA A 66 -3.62 7.47 -10.45
C ALA A 66 -2.24 7.54 -11.13
N LEU A 67 -1.47 6.46 -11.14
CA LEU A 67 -0.18 6.39 -11.83
C LEU A 67 -0.34 6.53 -13.35
N LEU A 68 -1.35 5.87 -13.94
CA LEU A 68 -1.65 6.01 -15.36
C LEU A 68 -2.11 7.43 -15.72
N LEU A 69 -2.91 8.06 -14.86
CA LEU A 69 -3.31 9.45 -15.05
C LEU A 69 -2.10 10.40 -14.91
N GLN A 70 -1.25 10.17 -13.90
CA GLN A 70 -0.04 10.96 -13.67
C GLN A 70 0.94 10.86 -14.85
N SER A 71 1.03 9.71 -15.51
CA SER A 71 1.94 9.53 -16.64
C SER A 71 1.57 10.35 -17.86
N LEU A 72 0.33 10.83 -17.94
CA LEU A 72 -0.12 11.74 -18.99
C LEU A 72 0.36 13.19 -18.76
N HIS A 73 0.89 13.52 -17.58
CA HIS A 73 1.33 14.88 -17.26
C HIS A 73 2.85 15.05 -17.45
N PRO A 74 3.31 15.84 -18.45
CA PRO A 74 4.73 15.91 -18.81
C PRO A 74 5.63 16.41 -17.67
N LEU A 75 5.23 17.47 -16.96
CA LEU A 75 6.03 18.01 -15.85
C LEU A 75 6.13 17.05 -14.65
N ALA A 76 5.04 16.35 -14.32
CA ALA A 76 5.09 15.31 -13.29
C ALA A 76 6.05 14.18 -13.68
N MET A 77 6.02 13.76 -14.96
CA MET A 77 6.93 12.74 -15.48
C MET A 77 8.38 13.21 -15.56
N ALA A 78 8.64 14.49 -15.82
CA ALA A 78 9.99 15.06 -15.73
C ALA A 78 10.53 14.97 -14.28
N ALA A 79 9.70 15.31 -13.28
CA ALA A 79 10.09 15.19 -11.88
C ALA A 79 10.35 13.72 -11.49
N VAL A 80 9.50 12.79 -11.95
CA VAL A 80 9.70 11.35 -11.75
C VAL A 80 10.99 10.89 -12.43
N ALA A 81 11.26 11.30 -13.67
CA ALA A 81 12.49 10.92 -14.35
C ALA A 81 13.75 11.44 -13.64
N GLY A 82 13.71 12.68 -13.12
CA GLY A 82 14.86 13.32 -12.46
C GLY A 82 15.10 12.87 -11.01
N HIS A 83 14.05 12.56 -10.24
CA HIS A 83 14.17 12.40 -8.79
C HIS A 83 13.66 11.05 -8.27
N SER A 84 12.93 10.31 -9.12
CA SER A 84 12.24 9.10 -8.68
C SER A 84 12.98 7.80 -8.93
N GLY A 85 14.20 7.71 -9.45
CA GLY A 85 14.99 6.46 -9.48
C GLY A 85 14.26 5.16 -9.90
N PHE A 86 13.10 5.28 -10.56
CA PHE A 86 12.11 4.21 -10.66
C PHE A 86 12.52 3.16 -11.68
N ARG A 87 13.40 3.56 -12.61
CA ARG A 87 14.00 2.67 -13.62
C ARG A 87 14.94 1.65 -13.00
N GLY A 88 15.66 2.02 -11.94
CA GLY A 88 16.59 1.13 -11.24
C GLY A 88 15.94 0.35 -10.09
N ASP A 89 14.97 0.97 -9.41
CA ASP A 89 14.30 0.40 -8.24
C ASP A 89 12.80 0.77 -8.21
N PRO A 90 11.97 0.17 -9.09
CA PRO A 90 10.53 0.46 -9.12
C PRO A 90 9.82 -0.06 -7.86
N TRP A 91 10.31 -1.15 -7.29
CA TRP A 91 9.69 -1.79 -6.14
C TRP A 91 10.00 -1.10 -4.83
N GLY A 92 11.24 -0.69 -4.58
CA GLY A 92 11.55 0.14 -3.43
C GLY A 92 10.87 1.50 -3.50
N ARG A 93 10.63 2.07 -4.70
CA ARG A 93 9.76 3.26 -4.85
C ARG A 93 8.35 3.01 -4.33
N LEU A 94 7.71 1.94 -4.80
CA LEU A 94 6.37 1.58 -4.37
C LEU A 94 6.30 1.32 -2.87
N GLN A 95 7.30 0.63 -2.31
CA GLN A 95 7.40 0.34 -0.87
C GLN A 95 7.49 1.61 -0.03
N ARG A 96 8.28 2.61 -0.46
CA ARG A 96 8.37 3.91 0.23
C ARG A 96 7.03 4.65 0.20
N THR A 97 6.33 4.68 -0.93
CA THR A 97 4.99 5.27 -1.03
C THR A 97 3.97 4.53 -0.15
N SER A 98 3.97 3.20 -0.16
CA SER A 98 3.09 2.40 0.69
C SER A 98 3.35 2.65 2.18
N THR A 99 4.63 2.77 2.57
CA THR A 99 5.02 3.07 3.95
C THR A 99 4.55 4.45 4.36
N PHE A 100 4.78 5.46 3.52
CA PHE A 100 4.31 6.82 3.75
C PHE A 100 2.79 6.88 3.96
N LEU A 101 2.02 6.24 3.07
CA LEU A 101 0.56 6.18 3.19
C LEU A 101 0.10 5.47 4.47
N ALA A 102 0.77 4.37 4.84
CA ALA A 102 0.44 3.62 6.04
C ALA A 102 0.65 4.47 7.32
N PHE A 103 1.79 5.16 7.43
CA PHE A 103 2.06 6.04 8.58
C PHE A 103 1.14 7.26 8.62
N THR A 104 0.91 7.92 7.49
CA THR A 104 0.08 9.14 7.45
C THR A 104 -1.40 8.86 7.65
N THR A 105 -1.88 7.64 7.37
CA THR A 105 -3.29 7.28 7.54
C THR A 105 -3.57 6.55 8.85
N PHE A 106 -2.71 5.60 9.20
CA PHE A 106 -2.96 4.66 10.30
C PHE A 106 -1.99 4.81 11.45
N GLY A 107 -0.86 5.50 11.27
CA GLY A 107 0.16 5.67 12.30
C GLY A 107 -0.29 6.53 13.48
N THR A 108 0.47 6.46 14.56
CA THR A 108 0.33 7.36 15.72
C THR A 108 0.91 8.73 15.41
N VAL A 109 0.41 9.77 16.10
CA VAL A 109 0.93 11.15 16.03
C VAL A 109 1.98 11.42 17.10
#